data_AF-A0A524HDC5-F1
#
_entry.id   AF-A0A524HDC5-F1
#
_cell.length_a   1.000
_cell.length_b   1.000
_cell.length_c   1.000
_cell.angle_alpha   90.00
_cell.angle_beta   90.00
_cell.angle_gamma   90.00
#
_symmetry.space_group_name_H-M   'P 1'
#
loop_
_entity.id
_entity.type
_entity.pdbx_description
1 polymer ?
#
loop_
_entity_poly.entity_id
_entity_poly.type
_entity_poly.pdbx_seq_one_letter_code
_entity_poly.pdbx_strand_id
1 'polypeptide(L)'
;MKTLISIDRYLGKLEQFKDDNYGSMVRNQFKDSGGLSELAMLAAPTAVEFEEIKKAVAIMTKQEKEQAENLTDEQVRKIADDAAVDPANLAIFFNGYALYCKRVS
;
A
#
# COMPACT_ATOMS: atom_id res chain seq x y z
N MET A 1 -14.66 15.72 -12.67
CA MET A 1 -13.28 15.29 -12.42
C MET A 1 -13.22 14.70 -11.03
N LYS A 2 -13.01 13.39 -10.87
CA LYS A 2 -12.78 12.80 -9.55
C LYS A 2 -11.34 13.13 -9.17
N THR A 3 -11.17 13.88 -8.09
CA THR A 3 -9.83 14.22 -7.59
C THR A 3 -9.17 12.95 -7.07
N LEU A 4 -8.06 12.55 -7.70
CA LEU A 4 -7.17 11.52 -7.17
C LEU A 4 -6.70 11.98 -5.78
N ILE A 5 -6.84 11.10 -4.77
CA ILE A 5 -6.34 11.41 -3.43
C ILE A 5 -4.82 11.20 -3.44
N SER A 6 -4.06 12.00 -2.69
CA SER A 6 -2.62 11.79 -2.56
C SER A 6 -2.29 10.45 -1.89
N ILE A 7 -1.07 9.94 -2.11
CA ILE A 7 -0.56 8.74 -1.44
C ILE A 7 -0.62 8.84 0.09
N ASP A 8 -0.33 10.02 0.66
CA ASP A 8 -0.44 10.26 2.10
C ASP A 8 -1.88 10.14 2.60
N ARG A 9 -2.85 10.63 1.81
CA ARG A 9 -4.28 10.50 2.14
C ARG A 9 -4.77 9.07 1.95
N TYR A 10 -4.21 8.32 1.00
CA TYR A 10 -4.48 6.89 0.83
C TYR A 10 -3.93 6.08 2.01
N LEU A 11 -2.71 6.38 2.47
CA LEU A 11 -2.13 5.79 3.68
C LEU A 11 -3.00 6.07 4.92
N GLY A 12 -3.49 7.30 5.08
CA GLY A 12 -4.40 7.64 6.18
C GLY A 12 -5.74 6.90 6.16
N LYS A 13 -6.19 6.41 5.00
CA LYS A 13 -7.34 5.50 4.94
C LYS A 13 -6.99 4.11 5.46
N LEU A 14 -5.77 3.61 5.19
CA LEU A 14 -5.32 2.30 5.68
C LEU A 14 -5.17 2.26 7.20
N GLU A 15 -4.81 3.39 7.82
CA GLU A 15 -4.72 3.50 9.29
C GLU A 15 -6.03 3.13 9.98
N GLN A 16 -7.17 3.42 9.34
CA GLN A 16 -8.51 3.11 9.87
C GLN A 16 -8.82 1.62 9.91
N PHE A 17 -8.07 0.81 9.16
CA PHE A 17 -8.24 -0.64 9.07
C PHE A 17 -7.09 -1.41 9.76
N LYS A 18 -6.16 -0.69 10.41
CA LYS A 18 -5.07 -1.30 11.19
C LYS A 18 -5.66 -2.20 12.27
N ASP A 19 -5.23 -3.46 12.29
CA ASP A 19 -5.69 -4.49 13.23
C ASP A 19 -7.23 -4.74 13.22
N ASP A 20 -7.91 -4.43 12.11
CA ASP A 20 -9.34 -4.78 11.97
C ASP A 20 -9.51 -6.31 11.92
N ASN A 21 -10.20 -6.85 12.93
CA ASN A 21 -10.52 -8.26 13.05
C ASN A 21 -11.25 -8.81 11.82
N TYR A 22 -12.06 -7.99 11.13
CA TYR A 22 -12.76 -8.38 9.92
C TYR A 22 -11.79 -8.54 8.74
N GLY A 23 -10.87 -7.60 8.54
CA GLY A 23 -9.83 -7.70 7.50
C GLY A 23 -8.84 -8.83 7.74
N SER A 24 -8.53 -9.15 9.00
CA SER A 24 -7.73 -10.31 9.39
C SER A 24 -8.43 -11.65 9.07
N MET A 25 -9.75 -11.73 9.31
CA MET A 25 -10.57 -12.88 8.94
C MET A 25 -10.63 -13.07 7.41
N VAL A 26 -10.78 -11.98 6.66
CA VAL A 26 -10.77 -11.98 5.19
C VAL A 26 -9.41 -12.47 4.66
N ARG A 27 -8.27 -11.98 5.17
CA ARG A 27 -6.94 -12.47 4.79
C ARG A 27 -6.77 -13.98 4.94
N ASN A 28 -7.21 -14.52 6.07
CA ASN A 28 -7.11 -15.96 6.33
C ASN A 28 -7.98 -16.79 5.38
N GLN A 29 -9.05 -16.22 4.85
CA GLN A 29 -10.00 -16.90 3.96
C GLN A 29 -9.57 -16.87 2.47
N PHE A 30 -8.78 -15.86 2.06
CA PHE A 30 -8.33 -15.68 0.66
C PHE A 30 -6.87 -16.07 0.41
N LYS A 31 -6.22 -16.74 1.38
CA LYS A 31 -4.81 -17.17 1.32
C LYS A 31 -4.49 -18.10 0.13
N ASP A 32 -5.50 -18.75 -0.45
CA ASP A 32 -5.34 -19.79 -1.48
C ASP A 32 -5.83 -19.41 -2.90
N SER A 33 -6.19 -18.16 -3.20
CA SER A 33 -6.80 -17.84 -4.51
C SER A 33 -6.25 -16.58 -5.20
N GLY A 34 -5.39 -16.80 -6.21
CA GLY A 34 -5.36 -16.05 -7.48
C GLY A 34 -5.35 -14.51 -7.46
N GLY A 35 -4.54 -13.87 -6.60
CA GLY A 35 -4.36 -12.41 -6.59
C GLY A 35 -5.34 -11.64 -5.69
N LEU A 36 -6.24 -12.32 -4.97
CA LEU A 36 -7.12 -11.71 -3.96
C LEU A 36 -6.41 -11.46 -2.62
N SER A 37 -5.27 -12.10 -2.39
CA SER A 37 -4.44 -11.94 -1.18
C SER A 37 -3.83 -10.52 -1.07
N GLU A 38 -3.42 -9.92 -2.18
CA GLU A 38 -2.88 -8.55 -2.23
C GLU A 38 -3.95 -7.50 -1.89
N LEU A 39 -5.18 -7.72 -2.36
CA LEU A 39 -6.36 -6.93 -1.99
C LEU A 39 -6.73 -7.10 -0.50
N ALA A 40 -6.48 -8.27 0.09
CA ALA A 40 -6.77 -8.54 1.50
C ALA A 40 -5.71 -7.96 2.46
N MET A 41 -4.45 -7.80 2.03
CA MET A 41 -3.43 -7.09 2.81
C MET A 41 -3.70 -5.57 2.82
N LEU A 42 -4.14 -5.00 1.70
CA LEU A 42 -4.62 -3.62 1.64
C LEU A 42 -5.85 -3.37 2.52
N ALA A 43 -6.61 -4.41 2.86
CA ALA A 43 -7.84 -4.27 3.64
C ALA A 43 -7.61 -4.14 5.14
N ALA A 44 -6.47 -4.58 5.71
CA ALA A 44 -6.17 -4.40 7.15
C ALA A 44 -4.70 -4.71 7.52
N PRO A 45 -3.70 -3.95 7.08
CA PRO A 45 -2.29 -4.26 7.39
C PRO A 45 -2.08 -4.49 8.90
N THR A 46 -1.20 -5.42 9.25
CA THR A 46 -0.76 -5.57 10.65
C THR A 46 -0.09 -4.29 11.12
N ALA A 47 0.01 -4.09 12.43
CA ALA A 47 0.73 -2.94 12.96
C ALA A 47 2.18 -2.83 12.45
N VAL A 48 2.88 -3.95 12.22
CA VAL A 48 4.25 -3.95 11.70
C VAL A 48 4.27 -3.50 10.24
N GLU A 49 3.44 -4.11 9.39
CA GLU A 49 3.32 -3.77 7.97
C GLU A 49 2.93 -2.29 7.79
N PHE A 50 1.99 -1.79 8.60
CA PHE A 50 1.58 -0.39 8.53
C PHE A 50 2.72 0.56 8.90
N GLU A 51 3.49 0.28 9.95
CA GLU A 51 4.64 1.12 10.31
C GLU A 51 5.75 1.07 9.25
N GLU A 52 5.96 -0.06 8.58
CA GLU A 52 6.88 -0.16 7.45
C GLU A 52 6.45 0.72 6.27
N ILE A 53 5.18 0.62 5.88
CA ILE A 53 4.61 1.45 4.80
C ILE A 53 4.73 2.93 5.17
N LYS A 54 4.39 3.29 6.41
CA LYS A 54 4.49 4.67 6.90
C LYS A 54 5.91 5.21 6.85
N LYS A 55 6.91 4.44 7.24
CA LYS A 55 8.33 4.82 7.15
C LYS A 55 8.73 5.07 5.70
N ALA A 56 8.39 4.15 4.79
CA ALA A 56 8.69 4.29 3.38
C ALA A 56 8.05 5.56 2.78
N VAL A 57 6.75 5.78 3.01
CA VAL A 57 6.05 6.98 2.51
C VAL A 57 6.62 8.27 3.13
N ALA A 58 7.14 8.23 4.35
CA ALA A 58 7.73 9.41 4.99
C ALA A 58 9.05 9.85 4.32
N ILE A 59 9.84 8.92 3.79
CA ILE A 59 11.13 9.22 3.16
C ILE A 59 11.04 9.52 1.66
N MET A 60 9.91 9.18 1.02
CA MET A 60 9.69 9.46 -0.40
C MET A 60 9.86 10.95 -0.70
N THR A 61 10.52 11.23 -1.82
CA THR A 61 10.59 12.58 -2.40
C THR A 61 9.21 13.05 -2.85
N LYS A 62 9.07 14.37 -3.01
CA LYS A 62 7.83 14.95 -3.54
C LYS A 62 7.46 14.34 -4.91
N GLN A 63 8.44 14.14 -5.79
CA GLN A 63 8.21 13.59 -7.12
C GLN A 63 7.72 12.13 -7.05
N GLU A 64 8.32 11.30 -6.20
CA GLU A 64 7.87 9.92 -6.00
C GLU A 64 6.45 9.87 -5.44
N LYS A 65 6.06 10.80 -4.56
CA LYS A 65 4.69 10.88 -4.04
C LYS A 65 3.68 11.30 -5.11
N GLU A 66 4.07 12.22 -5.99
CA GLU A 66 3.22 12.72 -7.09
C GLU A 66 3.02 11.69 -8.20
N GLN A 67 3.94 10.71 -8.32
CA GLN A 67 3.90 9.66 -9.34
C GLN A 67 3.72 8.27 -8.74
N ALA A 68 3.26 8.18 -7.49
CA ALA A 68 3.20 6.94 -6.72
C ALA A 68 2.37 5.82 -7.40
N GLU A 69 1.40 6.18 -8.24
CA GLU A 69 0.59 5.25 -9.02
C GLU A 69 1.30 4.65 -10.25
N ASN A 70 2.47 5.19 -10.60
CA ASN A 70 3.26 4.79 -11.77
C ASN A 70 4.69 4.34 -11.41
N LEU A 71 4.97 4.10 -10.12
CA LEU A 71 6.28 3.60 -9.69
C LEU A 71 6.54 2.23 -10.32
N THR A 72 7.76 2.02 -10.81
CA THR A 72 8.21 0.71 -11.28
C THR A 72 8.65 -0.17 -10.11
N ASP A 73 8.73 -1.48 -10.35
CA ASP A 73 9.22 -2.44 -9.35
C ASP A 73 10.63 -2.09 -8.84
N GLU A 74 11.50 -1.56 -9.70
CA GLU A 74 12.83 -1.08 -9.31
C GLU A 74 12.75 0.14 -8.40
N GLN A 75 11.85 1.08 -8.68
CA GLN A 75 11.66 2.26 -7.84
C GLN A 75 11.09 1.88 -6.48
N VAL A 76 10.09 0.99 -6.44
CA VAL A 76 9.53 0.45 -5.20
C VAL A 76 10.61 -0.24 -4.36
N ARG A 77 11.46 -1.05 -5.00
CA ARG A 77 12.57 -1.73 -4.31
C ARG A 77 13.57 -0.74 -3.73
N LYS A 78 13.94 0.29 -4.48
CA LYS A 78 14.84 1.34 -4.01
C LYS A 78 14.27 2.06 -2.79
N ILE A 79 12.98 2.41 -2.80
CA ILE A 79 12.31 3.02 -1.65
C ILE A 79 12.32 2.07 -0.44
N ALA A 80 12.12 0.77 -0.66
CA ALA A 80 12.19 -0.24 0.40
C ALA A 80 13.60 -0.31 1.04
N ASP A 81 14.63 -0.33 0.19
CA ASP A 81 16.03 -0.35 0.62
C ASP A 81 16.38 0.92 1.41
N ASP A 82 16.00 2.10 0.89
CA ASP A 82 16.23 3.39 1.54
C ASP A 82 15.49 3.50 2.89
N ALA A 83 14.32 2.85 3.02
CA ALA A 83 13.53 2.82 4.25
C ALA A 83 13.91 1.67 5.21
N ALA A 84 14.77 0.74 4.77
CA ALA A 84 15.09 -0.51 5.47
C ALA A 84 13.83 -1.31 5.89
N VAL A 85 12.91 -1.54 4.94
CA VAL A 85 11.66 -2.29 5.15
C VAL A 85 11.49 -3.42 4.13
N ASP A 86 10.47 -4.26 4.30
CA ASP A 86 10.18 -5.34 3.34
C ASP A 86 9.66 -4.78 2.00
N PRO A 87 10.33 -5.05 0.86
CA PRO A 87 9.89 -4.61 -0.45
C PRO A 87 8.55 -5.22 -0.88
N ALA A 88 8.19 -6.41 -0.39
CA ALA A 88 6.90 -7.04 -0.70
C ALA A 88 5.73 -6.25 -0.10
N ASN A 89 5.92 -5.73 1.12
CA ASN A 89 4.89 -4.92 1.79
C ASN A 89 4.63 -3.61 1.03
N LEU A 90 5.69 -2.99 0.50
CA LEU A 90 5.56 -1.78 -0.32
C LEU A 90 4.95 -2.07 -1.69
N ALA A 91 5.37 -3.14 -2.36
CA ALA A 91 4.82 -3.51 -3.66
C ALA A 91 3.30 -3.69 -3.59
N ILE A 92 2.81 -4.38 -2.56
CA ILE A 92 1.37 -4.57 -2.35
C ILE A 92 0.67 -3.23 -2.10
N PHE A 93 1.24 -2.36 -1.26
CA PHE A 93 0.70 -1.04 -1.00
C PHE A 93 0.57 -0.17 -2.26
N PHE A 94 1.66 -0.05 -3.04
CA PHE A 94 1.69 0.78 -4.26
C PHE A 94 0.81 0.20 -5.37
N ASN A 95 0.76 -1.12 -5.53
CA ASN A 95 -0.18 -1.77 -6.46
C ASN A 95 -1.63 -1.45 -6.10
N GLY A 96 -1.96 -1.49 -4.80
CA GLY A 96 -3.27 -1.07 -4.30
C GLY A 96 -3.62 0.37 -4.62
N TYR A 97 -2.67 1.28 -4.39
CA TYR A 97 -2.84 2.69 -4.72
C TYR A 97 -3.04 2.90 -6.23
N ALA A 98 -2.23 2.26 -7.07
CA ALA A 98 -2.36 2.33 -8.52
C ALA A 98 -3.72 1.83 -9.01
N LEU A 99 -4.23 0.72 -8.45
CA LEU A 99 -5.57 0.21 -8.73
C LEU A 99 -6.66 1.18 -8.26
N TYR A 100 -6.52 1.78 -7.07
CA TYR A 100 -7.43 2.80 -6.58
C TYR A 100 -7.50 3.98 -7.55
N CYS A 101 -6.35 4.48 -7.99
CA CYS A 101 -6.22 5.58 -8.94
C CYS A 101 -6.88 5.26 -10.28
N LYS A 102 -6.62 4.08 -10.86
CA LYS A 102 -7.26 3.62 -12.11
C LYS A 102 -8.78 3.48 -12.01
N ARG A 103 -9.32 3.12 -10.84
CA ARG A 103 -10.77 2.97 -10.63
C ARG A 103 -11.50 4.31 -10.47
N VAL A 104 -10.79 5.37 -10.08
CA VAL A 104 -11.38 6.70 -9.85
C VAL A 104 -11.13 7.70 -10.98
N SER A 105 -10.18 7.43 -11.87
CA SER A 105 -9.97 8.12 -13.15
C SER A 105 -11.15 7.91 -14.11
#